data_AF-A0A815ISF9-F1
#
_entry.id   AF-A0A815ISF9-F1
#
_cell.length_a   1.000
_cell.length_b   1.000
_cell.length_c   1.000
_cell.angle_alpha   90.00
_cell.angle_beta   90.00
_cell.angle_gamma   90.00
#
_symmetry.space_group_name_H-M   'P 1'
#
loop_
_entity.id
_entity.type
_entity.pdbx_description
1 polymer ?
#
loop_
_entity_poly.entity_id
_entity_poly.type
_entity_poly.pdbx_seq_one_letter_code
_entity_poly.pdbx_strand_id
1 'polypeptide(L)'
;MKDSSKYLKSIHLAIESYMKAIEETVAEIELIDIYGNLSNLYRDIGEYILSIQYKEKQVQFIFKYYSSLDDEKCAVCLDSLAFLYEKIENYNDALFNEEKALKILLESIVDRSSWWIIRICKNLIRIYNEQKHDSYSASKYELIKHEYELKDNK
;
A
#
# COMPACT_ATOMS: atom_id res chain seq x y z
N MET A 1 27.06 -20.14 -2.08
CA MET A 1 25.78 -19.83 -1.42
C MET A 1 25.91 -19.19 -0.02
N LYS A 2 26.99 -19.41 0.75
CA LYS A 2 27.16 -18.75 2.09
C LYS A 2 27.46 -17.24 2.04
N ASP A 3 27.93 -16.70 0.92
CA ASP A 3 28.35 -15.28 0.83
C ASP A 3 27.25 -14.29 0.42
N SER A 4 26.22 -14.72 -0.33
CA SER A 4 25.17 -13.80 -0.81
C SER A 4 24.29 -13.28 0.32
N SER A 5 23.95 -14.13 1.30
CA SER A 5 23.16 -13.73 2.48
C SER A 5 23.92 -12.74 3.37
N LYS A 6 25.24 -12.92 3.53
CA LYS A 6 26.08 -11.98 4.29
C LYS A 6 26.17 -10.62 3.60
N TYR A 7 26.33 -10.61 2.27
CA TYR A 7 26.39 -9.39 1.48
C TYR A 7 25.07 -8.62 1.52
N LEU A 8 23.93 -9.30 1.39
CA LEU A 8 22.61 -8.68 1.49
C LEU A 8 22.38 -8.05 2.86
N LYS A 9 22.76 -8.75 3.94
CA LYS A 9 22.69 -8.21 5.30
C LYS A 9 23.55 -6.96 5.48
N SER A 10 24.76 -6.95 4.90
CA SER A 10 25.64 -5.78 4.93
C SER A 10 25.06 -4.59 4.15
N ILE A 11 24.43 -4.84 2.99
CA ILE A 11 23.73 -3.79 2.23
C ILE A 11 22.59 -3.20 3.06
N HIS A 12 21.76 -4.05 3.66
CA HIS A 12 20.65 -3.60 4.48
C HIS A 12 21.10 -2.69 5.63
N LEU A 13 22.11 -3.11 6.40
CA LEU A 13 22.69 -2.30 7.48
C LEU A 13 23.25 -0.96 6.99
N ALA A 14 23.86 -0.94 5.80
CA ALA A 14 24.33 0.30 5.20
C ALA A 14 23.15 1.22 4.85
N ILE A 15 22.10 0.69 4.21
CA ILE A 15 20.87 1.45 3.88
C ILE A 15 20.24 2.01 5.15
N GLU A 16 20.12 1.23 6.23
CA GLU A 16 19.58 1.70 7.51
C GLU A 16 20.42 2.84 8.11
N SER A 17 21.74 2.70 8.08
CA SER A 17 22.66 3.73 8.59
C SER A 17 22.55 5.03 7.79
N TYR A 18 22.48 4.94 6.46
CA TYR A 18 22.25 6.10 5.60
C TYR A 18 20.87 6.72 5.83
N MET A 19 19.84 5.89 5.97
CA MET A 19 18.48 6.37 6.22
C MET A 19 18.42 7.18 7.53
N LYS A 20 19.06 6.70 8.59
CA LYS A 20 19.11 7.43 9.87
C LYS A 20 19.77 8.81 9.72
N ALA A 21 20.86 8.90 8.97
CA ALA A 21 21.51 10.18 8.71
C ALA A 21 20.63 11.12 7.86
N ILE A 22 19.89 10.58 6.89
CA ILE A 22 18.94 11.33 6.07
C ILE A 22 17.78 11.87 6.93
N GLU A 23 17.20 11.04 7.82
CA GLU A 23 16.13 11.43 8.74
C GLU A 23 16.54 12.62 9.65
N GLU A 24 17.84 12.77 9.95
CA GLU A 24 18.38 13.87 10.77
C GLU A 24 18.72 15.15 9.98
N THR A 25 18.89 15.06 8.65
CA THR A 25 19.47 16.14 7.83
C THR A 25 18.49 16.74 6.83
N VAL A 26 17.49 15.97 6.40
CA VAL A 26 16.57 16.31 5.33
C VAL A 26 15.21 16.72 5.89
N ALA A 27 14.51 17.61 5.21
CA ALA A 27 13.16 18.00 5.59
C ALA A 27 12.22 16.79 5.58
N GLU A 28 11.38 16.65 6.60
CA GLU A 28 10.47 15.51 6.76
C GLU A 28 9.61 15.22 5.52
N ILE A 29 9.16 16.25 4.80
CA ILE A 29 8.34 16.08 3.59
C ILE A 29 9.09 15.38 2.44
N GLU A 30 10.41 15.55 2.36
CA GLU A 30 11.25 14.89 1.34
C GLU A 30 11.47 13.40 1.68
N LEU A 31 11.29 13.00 2.95
CA LEU A 31 11.39 11.60 3.36
C LEU A 31 10.30 10.72 2.72
N ILE A 32 9.18 11.32 2.28
CA ILE A 32 8.06 10.61 1.64
C ILE A 32 8.54 9.85 0.40
N ASP A 33 9.28 10.51 -0.48
CA ASP A 33 9.76 9.90 -1.73
C ASP A 33 10.89 8.91 -1.45
N ILE A 34 11.75 9.20 -0.46
CA ILE A 34 12.84 8.31 -0.05
C ILE A 34 12.30 6.99 0.48
N TYR A 35 11.33 7.03 1.40
CA TYR A 35 10.67 5.84 1.91
C TYR A 35 9.93 5.07 0.82
N GLY A 36 9.27 5.77 -0.10
CA GLY A 36 8.63 5.14 -1.27
C GLY A 36 9.61 4.38 -2.15
N ASN A 37 10.76 4.98 -2.43
CA ASN A 37 11.81 4.39 -3.24
C ASN A 37 12.47 3.19 -2.55
N LEU A 38 12.74 3.27 -1.25
CA LEU A 38 13.26 2.15 -0.47
C LEU A 38 12.25 0.99 -0.42
N SER A 39 10.97 1.29 -0.20
CA SER A 39 9.93 0.26 -0.26
C SER A 39 9.89 -0.44 -1.62
N ASN A 40 9.94 0.31 -2.73
CA ASN A 40 9.98 -0.28 -4.07
C ASN A 40 11.24 -1.14 -4.28
N LEU A 41 12.41 -0.66 -3.85
CA LEU A 41 13.66 -1.41 -3.93
C LEU A 41 13.55 -2.76 -3.21
N TYR A 42 13.09 -2.77 -1.96
CA TYR A 42 12.94 -4.00 -1.17
C TYR A 42 11.87 -4.93 -1.75
N ARG A 43 10.78 -4.38 -2.29
CA ARG A 43 9.76 -5.17 -3.01
C ARG A 43 10.37 -5.88 -4.21
N ASP A 44 11.15 -5.17 -5.02
CA ASP A 44 11.70 -5.69 -6.28
C ASP A 44 12.74 -6.81 -6.04
N ILE A 45 13.38 -6.85 -4.86
CA ILE A 45 14.26 -7.94 -4.45
C ILE A 45 13.56 -9.04 -3.61
N GLY A 46 12.25 -8.93 -3.40
CA GLY A 46 11.44 -9.93 -2.67
C GLY A 46 11.50 -9.83 -1.14
N GLU A 47 12.11 -8.78 -0.59
CA GLU A 47 12.20 -8.53 0.85
C GLU A 47 10.96 -7.77 1.34
N TYR A 48 9.80 -8.46 1.29
CA TYR A 48 8.49 -7.82 1.53
C TYR A 48 8.34 -7.23 2.93
N ILE A 49 8.90 -7.85 3.98
CA ILE A 49 8.82 -7.33 5.35
C ILE A 49 9.52 -5.96 5.47
N LEU A 50 10.71 -5.82 4.88
CA LEU A 50 11.42 -4.54 4.85
C LEU A 50 10.69 -3.52 3.97
N SER A 51 10.13 -3.97 2.84
CA SER A 51 9.32 -3.13 1.98
C SER A 51 8.10 -2.55 2.70
N ILE A 52 7.42 -3.35 3.52
CA ILE A 52 6.29 -2.93 4.37
C ILE A 52 6.74 -1.86 5.35
N GLN A 53 7.82 -2.08 6.10
CA GLN A 53 8.32 -1.10 7.08
C GLN A 53 8.54 0.30 6.47
N TYR A 54 9.17 0.37 5.30
CA TYR A 54 9.38 1.64 4.62
C TYR A 54 8.08 2.19 4.01
N LYS A 55 7.19 1.34 3.49
CA LYS A 55 5.89 1.80 2.96
C LYS A 55 4.99 2.37 4.04
N GLU A 56 4.96 1.77 5.23
CA GLU A 56 4.20 2.29 6.38
C GLU A 56 4.70 3.66 6.83
N LYS A 57 6.02 3.85 6.89
CA LYS A 57 6.61 5.18 7.12
C LYS A 57 6.19 6.17 6.05
N GLN A 58 6.23 5.79 4.77
CA GLN A 58 5.75 6.66 3.68
C GLN A 58 4.28 7.05 3.87
N VAL A 59 3.42 6.07 4.15
CA VAL A 59 1.97 6.28 4.38
C VAL A 59 1.75 7.23 5.55
N GLN A 60 2.45 7.04 6.67
CA GLN A 60 2.36 7.92 7.83
C GLN A 60 2.69 9.38 7.47
N PHE A 61 3.78 9.59 6.72
CA PHE A 61 4.19 10.93 6.33
C PHE A 61 3.26 11.54 5.28
N ILE A 62 2.74 10.74 4.33
CA ILE A 62 1.74 11.23 3.37
C ILE A 62 0.51 11.77 4.12
N PHE A 63 -0.03 11.01 5.08
CA PHE A 63 -1.19 11.46 5.86
C PHE A 63 -0.88 12.63 6.80
N LYS A 64 0.39 12.86 7.14
CA LYS A 64 0.83 14.00 7.95
C LYS A 64 0.90 15.30 7.13
N TYR A 65 1.38 15.21 5.89
CA TYR A 65 1.75 16.39 5.08
C TYR A 65 0.78 16.71 3.95
N TYR A 66 0.10 15.70 3.40
CA TYR A 66 -0.93 15.90 2.40
C TYR A 66 -2.30 15.86 3.08
N SER A 67 -3.12 16.88 2.83
CA SER A 67 -4.53 16.87 3.20
C SER A 67 -5.31 15.94 2.27
N SER A 68 -6.56 15.63 2.62
CA SER A 68 -7.55 14.92 1.78
C SER A 68 -7.96 15.68 0.51
N LEU A 69 -7.06 16.48 -0.06
CA LEU A 69 -7.18 17.09 -1.38
C LEU A 69 -6.24 16.39 -2.38
N ASP A 70 -5.26 15.61 -1.89
CA ASP A 70 -4.39 14.73 -2.68
C ASP A 70 -4.83 13.26 -2.54
N ASP A 71 -6.15 13.03 -2.64
CA ASP A 71 -6.82 11.74 -2.39
C ASP A 71 -6.23 10.58 -3.20
N GLU A 72 -5.78 10.87 -4.43
CA GLU A 72 -5.13 9.91 -5.31
C GLU A 72 -3.80 9.42 -4.72
N LYS A 73 -2.93 10.33 -4.25
CA LYS A 73 -1.61 9.94 -3.70
C LYS A 73 -1.77 9.09 -2.44
N CYS A 74 -2.71 9.46 -1.58
CA CYS A 74 -3.05 8.70 -0.38
C CYS A 74 -3.54 7.30 -0.75
N ALA A 75 -4.47 7.19 -1.71
CA ALA A 75 -5.00 5.92 -2.17
C ALA A 75 -3.93 5.02 -2.82
N VAL A 76 -3.05 5.58 -3.66
CA VAL A 76 -1.94 4.82 -4.29
C VAL A 76 -1.00 4.22 -3.25
N CYS A 77 -0.67 4.98 -2.20
CA CYS A 77 0.22 4.48 -1.16
C CYS A 77 -0.42 3.37 -0.33
N LEU A 78 -1.72 3.47 -0.06
CA LEU A 78 -2.49 2.41 0.61
C LEU A 78 -2.65 1.16 -0.28
N ASP A 79 -2.96 1.29 -1.56
CA ASP A 79 -2.98 0.19 -2.55
C ASP A 79 -1.63 -0.53 -2.61
N SER A 80 -0.52 0.24 -2.62
CA SER A 80 0.83 -0.33 -2.60
C SER A 80 1.11 -1.09 -1.30
N LEU A 81 0.66 -0.57 -0.15
CA LEU A 81 0.83 -1.23 1.14
C LEU A 81 0.00 -2.51 1.22
N ALA A 82 -1.24 -2.47 0.71
CA ALA A 82 -2.11 -3.64 0.65
C ALA A 82 -1.51 -4.76 -0.20
N PHE A 83 -0.96 -4.42 -1.37
CA PHE A 83 -0.23 -5.37 -2.21
C PHE A 83 0.91 -6.04 -1.46
N LEU A 84 1.69 -5.29 -0.67
CA LEU A 84 2.80 -5.85 0.11
C LEU A 84 2.30 -6.79 1.21
N TYR A 85 1.22 -6.44 1.89
CA TYR A 85 0.61 -7.30 2.90
C TYR A 85 0.07 -8.60 2.32
N GLU A 86 -0.53 -8.55 1.14
CA GLU A 86 -0.95 -9.73 0.41
C GLU A 86 0.23 -10.64 0.02
N LYS A 87 1.39 -10.07 -0.34
CA LYS A 87 2.60 -10.88 -0.65
C LYS A 87 3.13 -11.67 0.53
N ILE A 88 2.74 -11.33 1.75
CA ILE A 88 3.05 -12.08 2.96
C ILE A 88 1.83 -12.82 3.51
N GLU A 89 0.77 -12.98 2.71
CA GLU A 89 -0.50 -13.64 3.04
C GLU A 89 -1.23 -13.01 4.24
N ASN A 90 -0.92 -11.75 4.56
CA ASN A 90 -1.62 -10.99 5.58
C ASN A 90 -2.83 -10.27 4.97
N TYR A 91 -3.86 -11.05 4.64
CA TYR A 91 -5.04 -10.55 3.97
C TYR A 91 -5.85 -9.55 4.80
N ASN A 92 -5.80 -9.62 6.14
CA ASN A 92 -6.51 -8.69 7.00
C ASN A 92 -5.98 -7.26 6.86
N ASP A 93 -4.66 -7.09 6.93
CA ASP A 93 -4.04 -5.77 6.77
C ASP A 93 -4.12 -5.30 5.31
N ALA A 94 -4.07 -6.22 4.34
CA ALA A 94 -4.31 -5.88 2.94
C ALA A 94 -5.71 -5.28 2.73
N LEU A 95 -6.76 -5.95 3.23
CA LEU A 95 -8.15 -5.48 3.16
C LEU A 95 -8.32 -4.13 3.88
N PHE A 96 -7.75 -3.98 5.08
CA PHE A 96 -7.83 -2.73 5.82
C PHE A 96 -7.29 -1.54 5.00
N ASN A 97 -6.16 -1.73 4.33
CA ASN A 97 -5.55 -0.68 3.52
C ASN A 97 -6.36 -0.38 2.24
N GLU A 98 -6.85 -1.40 1.54
CA GLU A 98 -7.72 -1.22 0.36
C GLU A 98 -9.05 -0.52 0.72
N GLU A 99 -9.68 -0.89 1.82
CA GLU A 99 -10.92 -0.26 2.30
C GLU A 99 -10.70 1.21 2.67
N LYS A 100 -9.56 1.51 3.29
CA LYS A 100 -9.16 2.89 3.60
C LYS A 100 -8.90 3.69 2.32
N ALA A 101 -8.28 3.08 1.31
CA ALA A 101 -8.05 3.71 0.01
C ALA A 101 -9.38 4.00 -0.70
N LEU A 102 -10.30 3.03 -0.70
CA LEU A 102 -11.63 3.18 -1.29
C LEU A 102 -12.39 4.34 -0.63
N LYS A 103 -12.38 4.40 0.70
CA LYS A 103 -13.05 5.47 1.45
C LYS A 103 -12.55 6.85 1.03
N ILE A 104 -11.24 7.03 0.94
CA ILE A 104 -10.62 8.30 0.52
C ILE A 104 -11.06 8.68 -0.90
N LEU A 105 -11.04 7.72 -1.83
CA LEU A 105 -11.43 7.97 -3.22
C LEU A 105 -12.92 8.30 -3.37
N LEU A 106 -13.79 7.71 -2.54
CA LEU A 106 -15.24 7.97 -2.53
C LEU A 106 -15.58 9.32 -1.88
N GLU A 107 -14.80 9.76 -0.90
CA GLU A 107 -14.94 11.08 -0.26
C GLU A 107 -14.34 12.20 -1.12
N SER A 108 -13.56 11.86 -2.15
CA SER A 108 -12.96 12.81 -3.08
C SER A 108 -13.97 13.49 -4.00
N ILE A 109 -13.81 14.79 -4.22
CA ILE A 109 -14.67 15.63 -5.09
C ILE A 109 -14.24 15.52 -6.58
N VAL A 110 -13.12 14.87 -6.88
CA VAL A 110 -12.53 14.84 -8.22
C VAL A 110 -13.10 13.68 -9.06
N ASP A 111 -13.67 14.00 -10.22
CA ASP A 111 -14.25 13.05 -11.20
C ASP A 111 -13.25 12.00 -11.74
N ARG A 112 -11.96 12.15 -11.46
CA ARG A 112 -10.88 11.23 -11.84
C ARG A 112 -10.81 9.95 -10.98
N SER A 113 -11.64 9.83 -9.95
CA SER A 113 -11.68 8.68 -9.05
C SER A 113 -12.16 7.37 -9.69
N SER A 114 -12.77 7.42 -10.90
CA SER A 114 -13.41 6.23 -11.48
C SER A 114 -12.44 5.06 -11.71
N TRP A 115 -11.29 5.28 -12.36
CA TRP A 115 -10.32 4.19 -12.62
C TRP A 115 -9.69 3.65 -11.33
N TRP A 116 -9.35 4.52 -10.39
CA TRP A 116 -8.78 4.11 -9.11
C TRP A 116 -9.78 3.31 -8.29
N ILE A 117 -11.04 3.76 -8.17
CA ILE A 117 -12.10 3.01 -7.50
C ILE A 117 -12.25 1.61 -8.12
N ILE A 118 -12.27 1.52 -9.46
CA ILE A 118 -12.35 0.24 -10.18
C ILE A 118 -11.17 -0.67 -9.80
N ARG A 119 -9.95 -0.14 -9.76
CA ARG A 119 -8.76 -0.89 -9.36
C ARG A 119 -8.87 -1.41 -7.93
N ILE A 120 -9.21 -0.55 -6.97
CA ILE A 120 -9.36 -0.91 -5.55
C ILE A 120 -10.45 -1.96 -5.36
N CYS A 121 -11.61 -1.82 -6.03
CA CYS A 121 -12.66 -2.84 -6.00
C CYS A 121 -12.17 -4.19 -6.53
N LYS A 122 -11.38 -4.21 -7.60
CA LYS A 122 -10.78 -5.45 -8.14
C LYS A 122 -9.79 -6.08 -7.17
N ASN A 123 -8.98 -5.29 -6.48
CA ASN A 123 -8.07 -5.79 -5.46
C ASN A 123 -8.82 -6.37 -4.27
N LEU A 124 -9.82 -5.66 -3.73
CA LEU A 124 -10.69 -6.16 -2.65
C LEU A 124 -11.33 -7.50 -3.02
N ILE A 125 -11.92 -7.59 -4.22
CA ILE A 125 -12.50 -8.81 -4.76
C ILE A 125 -11.48 -9.96 -4.76
N ARG A 126 -10.26 -9.68 -5.24
CA ARG A 126 -9.19 -10.67 -5.33
C ARG A 126 -8.71 -11.13 -3.95
N ILE A 127 -8.45 -10.21 -3.03
CA ILE A 127 -8.00 -10.51 -1.66
C ILE A 127 -9.09 -11.29 -0.90
N TYR A 128 -10.37 -10.92 -1.04
CA TYR A 128 -11.47 -11.68 -0.43
C TYR A 128 -11.56 -13.11 -0.98
N ASN A 129 -11.32 -13.31 -2.28
CA ASN A 129 -11.28 -14.65 -2.87
C ASN A 129 -10.13 -15.50 -2.31
N GLU A 130 -8.96 -14.90 -2.10
CA GLU A 130 -7.80 -15.56 -1.51
C GLU A 130 -8.01 -15.89 -0.02
N GLN A 131 -8.79 -15.08 0.70
CA GLN A 131 -9.06 -15.28 2.13
C GLN A 131 -10.10 -16.37 2.45
N LYS A 132 -10.94 -16.85 1.49
CA LYS A 132 -12.22 -17.59 1.69
C LYS A 132 -12.22 -18.79 2.67
N HIS A 133 -12.13 -18.48 3.95
CA HIS A 133 -12.43 -19.36 5.09
C HIS A 133 -13.53 -18.78 6.02
N ASP A 134 -14.07 -17.58 5.76
CA ASP A 134 -15.13 -16.95 6.59
C ASP A 134 -16.29 -16.35 5.78
N SER A 135 -17.51 -16.58 6.26
CA SER A 135 -18.80 -16.04 5.83
C SER A 135 -18.87 -14.50 5.78
N TYR A 136 -18.15 -13.80 6.65
CA TYR A 136 -18.13 -12.33 6.67
C TYR A 136 -17.44 -11.74 5.43
N SER A 137 -16.32 -12.33 5.02
CA SER A 137 -15.58 -11.95 3.81
C SER A 137 -16.42 -12.15 2.54
N ALA A 138 -17.27 -13.18 2.52
CA ALA A 138 -18.14 -13.48 1.38
C ALA A 138 -19.27 -12.45 1.18
N SER A 139 -19.87 -11.94 2.27
CA SER A 139 -20.95 -10.94 2.15
C SER A 139 -20.44 -9.58 1.69
N LYS A 140 -19.26 -9.17 2.18
CA LYS A 140 -18.59 -7.93 1.77
C LYS A 140 -18.13 -7.97 0.32
N TYR A 141 -17.66 -9.14 -0.13
CA TYR A 141 -17.36 -9.40 -1.54
C TYR A 141 -18.57 -9.17 -2.46
N GLU A 142 -19.74 -9.72 -2.14
CA GLU A 142 -20.94 -9.56 -2.97
C GLU A 142 -21.41 -8.11 -3.03
N LEU A 143 -21.28 -7.35 -1.94
CA LEU A 143 -21.61 -5.93 -1.91
C LEU A 143 -20.71 -5.12 -2.86
N ILE A 144 -19.39 -5.28 -2.76
CA ILE A 144 -18.42 -4.56 -3.61
C ILE A 144 -18.61 -4.90 -5.09
N LYS A 145 -18.86 -6.19 -5.38
CA LYS A 145 -19.12 -6.65 -6.74
C LYS A 145 -20.39 -6.01 -7.32
N HIS A 146 -21.46 -5.96 -6.53
CA HIS A 146 -22.71 -5.33 -6.95
C HIS A 146 -22.54 -3.83 -7.23
N GLU A 147 -21.84 -3.11 -6.36
CA GLU A 147 -21.55 -1.68 -6.55
C GLU A 147 -20.67 -1.42 -7.79
N TYR A 148 -19.72 -2.32 -8.10
CA TYR A 148 -18.91 -2.27 -9.31
C TYR A 148 -19.77 -2.42 -10.58
N GLU A 149 -20.62 -3.44 -10.62
CA GLU A 149 -21.48 -3.73 -11.78
C GLU A 149 -22.49 -2.61 -12.08
N LEU A 150 -22.93 -1.86 -11.06
CA LEU A 150 -23.80 -0.70 -11.24
C LEU A 150 -23.10 0.53 -11.85
N LYS A 151 -21.78 0.66 -11.66
CA LYS A 151 -20.99 1.78 -12.19
C LYS A 151 -20.54 1.54 -13.65
N ASP A 152 -20.27 0.30 -14.04
CA ASP A 152 -19.86 -0.05 -15.42
C ASP A 152 -21.04 0.04 -16.44
N ASN A 153 -22.28 0.08 -15.95
CA ASN A 153 -23.50 0.09 -16.77
C ASN A 153 -24.17 1.49 -16.93
N LYS A 154 -23.46 2.58 -16.62
CA LYS A 154 -23.92 3.97 -16.81
C LYS A 154 -22.99 4.72 -17.76
#